data_AF-A0A679ICT6-F1
#
_entry.id   AF-A0A679ICT6-F1
#
_cell.length_a   1.000
_cell.length_b   1.000
_cell.length_c   1.000
_cell.angle_alpha   90.00
_cell.angle_beta   90.00
_cell.angle_gamma   90.00
#
_symmetry.space_group_name_H-M   'P 1'
#
loop_
_entity.id
_entity.type
_entity.pdbx_description
1 polymer ?
#
loop_
_entity_poly.entity_id
_entity_poly.type
_entity_poly.pdbx_seq_one_letter_code
_entity_poly.pdbx_strand_id
1 'polypeptide(L)' 'MKKSDGTFLLPAVLLGILIGIIMENILLGIFMGLIASIAIDIGINFWQAKK' A
#
# COMPACT_ATOMS: atom_id res chain seq x y z
N MET A 1 16.10 11.23 -9.36
CA MET A 1 14.66 11.18 -9.07
C MET A 1 14.45 10.64 -7.67
N LYS A 2 13.52 11.21 -6.89
CA LYS A 2 13.22 10.75 -5.52
C LYS A 2 12.35 9.49 -5.61
N LYS A 3 12.87 8.34 -5.16
CA LYS A 3 12.06 7.13 -4.98
C LYS A 3 10.93 7.40 -4.00
N SER A 4 9.76 6.84 -4.28
CA SER A 4 8.71 6.66 -3.28
C SER A 4 9.10 5.46 -2.43
N ASP A 5 9.82 5.70 -1.33
CA ASP A 5 10.18 4.66 -0.36
C ASP A 5 9.19 4.72 0.82
N GLY A 6 8.10 3.96 0.75
CA GLY A 6 7.16 3.80 1.86
C GLY A 6 6.21 4.98 2.09
N THR A 7 6.07 5.88 1.11
CA THR A 7 5.17 7.06 1.23
C THR A 7 3.72 6.63 1.43
N PHE A 8 3.33 5.50 0.84
CA PHE A 8 1.95 5.02 0.86
C PHE A 8 1.69 3.93 1.91
N LEU A 9 2.67 3.60 2.75
CA LEU A 9 2.55 2.54 3.75
C LEU A 9 1.42 2.82 4.74
N LEU A 10 1.46 3.98 5.39
CA LEU A 10 0.48 4.35 6.40
C LEU A 10 -0.95 4.43 5.84
N PRO A 11 -1.24 5.16 4.74
CA PRO A 11 -2.59 5.22 4.20
C PRO A 11 -3.09 3.87 3.67
N ALA A 12 -2.22 3.06 3.03
CA ALA A 12 -2.63 1.75 2.52
C ALA A 12 -2.92 0.74 3.64
N VAL A 13 -2.13 0.75 4.71
CA VAL A 13 -2.37 -0.09 5.89
C VAL A 13 -3.64 0.35 6.63
N LEU A 14 -3.92 1.65 6.77
CA LEU A 14 -5.17 2.14 7.38
C LEU A 14 -6.41 1.70 6.58
N LEU A 15 -6.36 1.81 5.25
CA LEU A 15 -7.40 1.28 4.37
C LEU A 15 -7.54 -0.24 4.50
N GLY A 16 -6.41 -0.95 4.55
CA GLY A 16 -6.37 -2.39 4.76
C GLY A 16 -7.02 -2.80 6.08
N ILE A 17 -6.75 -2.09 7.17
CA ILE A 17 -7.38 -2.33 8.48
C ILE A 17 -8.89 -2.08 8.40
N LEU A 18 -9.34 -1.00 7.76
CA LEU A 18 -10.77 -0.72 7.55
C LEU A 18 -11.47 -1.87 6.81
N ILE A 19 -10.87 -2.37 5.73
CA ILE A 19 -11.38 -3.52 4.98
C ILE A 19 -11.37 -4.78 5.84
N GLY A 20 -10.30 -4.99 6.61
CA GLY A 20 -10.17 -6.12 7.53
C GLY A 20 -11.24 -6.12 8.62
N ILE A 21 -11.63 -4.95 9.14
CA ILE A 21 -12.74 -4.81 10.09
C ILE A 21 -14.07 -5.19 9.43
N ILE A 22 -14.33 -4.71 8.22
CA ILE A 22 -15.56 -5.02 7.47
C ILE A 22 -15.66 -6.53 7.16
N MET A 23 -14.52 -7.17 6.92
CA MET A 23 -14.41 -8.60 6.62
C MET A 23 -14.25 -9.49 7.84
N GLU A 24 -14.31 -8.93 9.06
CA GLU A 24 -14.06 -9.62 10.34
C GLU A 24 -12.70 -10.35 10.38
N ASN A 25 -11.73 -9.90 9.57
CA ASN A 25 -10.39 -10.47 9.47
C ASN A 25 -9.34 -9.36 9.35
N ILE A 26 -8.96 -8.80 10.50
CA ILE A 26 -7.97 -7.72 10.61
C ILE A 26 -6.62 -8.13 10.03
N LEU A 27 -6.20 -9.37 10.25
CA LEU A 27 -4.90 -9.87 9.80
C LEU A 27 -4.80 -9.87 8.26
N LEU A 28 -5.87 -10.33 7.59
CA LEU A 28 -5.99 -10.27 6.14
C LEU A 28 -6.00 -8.81 5.64
N GLY A 29 -6.72 -7.93 6.33
CA GLY A 29 -6.77 -6.51 6.01
C GLY A 29 -5.39 -5.83 6.06
N ILE A 30 -4.63 -6.05 7.13
CA ILE A 30 -3.27 -5.53 7.29
C ILE A 30 -2.36 -6.07 6.18
N PHE A 31 -2.43 -7.37 5.91
CA PHE A 31 -1.64 -8.01 4.85
C PHE A 31 -1.93 -7.41 3.47
N MET A 32 -3.20 -7.22 3.14
CA MET A 32 -3.65 -6.56 1.91
C MET A 32 -3.17 -5.11 1.81
N GLY A 33 -3.22 -4.35 2.91
CA GLY A 33 -2.74 -2.97 2.97
C GLY A 33 -1.24 -2.85 2.73
N LEU A 34 -0.45 -3.77 3.28
CA LEU A 34 1.00 -3.84 3.04
C LEU A 34 1.32 -4.14 1.57
N ILE A 35 0.67 -5.15 0.99
CA ILE A 35 0.85 -5.50 -0.44
C ILE A 35 0.49 -4.31 -1.33
N ALA A 36 -0.64 -3.65 -1.04
CA ALA A 36 -1.09 -2.49 -1.81
C ALA A 36 -0.08 -1.33 -1.75
N SER A 37 0.49 -1.04 -0.57
CA SER A 37 1.54 -0.02 -0.44
C SER A 37 2.74 -0.33 -1.35
N ILE A 38 3.21 -1.57 -1.33
CA ILE A 38 4.38 -1.99 -2.10
C ILE A 38 4.08 -1.88 -3.60
N ALA A 39 2.89 -2.31 -4.03
CA ALA A 39 2.47 -2.22 -5.43
C ALA A 39 2.38 -0.76 -5.91
N ILE A 40 1.87 0.15 -5.08
CA ILE A 40 1.81 1.59 -5.38
C ILE A 40 3.21 2.18 -5.51
N ASP A 41 4.11 1.90 -4.56
CA ASP A 41 5.48 2.38 -4.59
C ASP A 41 6.22 1.89 -5.86
N ILE A 42 6.06 0.61 -6.22
CA ILE A 42 6.61 0.05 -7.46
C ILE A 42 6.02 0.75 -8.69
N GLY A 43 4.70 0.91 -8.74
CA GLY A 43 4.02 1.54 -9.86
C GLY A 43 4.44 2.99 -10.09
N ILE A 44 4.55 3.77 -9.01
CA ILE A 44 5.02 5.16 -9.06
C ILE A 44 6.47 5.22 -9.48
N ASN A 45 7.34 4.38 -8.91
CA ASN A 45 8.76 4.35 -9.29
C ASN A 45 8.94 3.96 -10.77
N PHE A 46 8.15 3.01 -11.29
CA PHE A 46 8.18 2.63 -12.70
C PHE A 46 7.67 3.75 -13.62
N TRP A 47 6.57 4.42 -13.23
CA TRP A 47 6.06 5.58 -13.97
C TRP A 47 7.10 6.70 -14.01
N GLN A 48 7.70 7.02 -12.87
CA GLN A 48 8.74 8.03 -12.80
C GLN A 48 9.93 7.64 -13.67
N ALA A 49 10.37 6.38 -13.66
CA ALA A 49 11.48 5.90 -14.50
C ALA A 49 11.21 6.02 -16.01
N LYS A 50 9.95 6.06 -16.43
CA LYS A 50 9.56 6.31 -17.83
C LYS A 50 9.49 7.78 -18.21
N LYS A 51 9.50 8.71 -17.24
CA LYS A 51 9.31 10.14 -17.46
C LYS A 51 10.63 10.89 -17.39
#